data_AF-A0A4R4QR46-F1
#
_entry.id   AF-A0A4R4QR46-F1
#
_cell.length_a   1.000
_cell.length_b   1.000
_cell.length_c   1.000
_cell.angle_alpha   90.00
_cell.angle_beta   90.00
_cell.angle_gamma   90.00
#
_symmetry.space_group_name_H-M   'P 1'
#
loop_
_entity.id
_entity.type
_entity.pdbx_description
1 polymer ?
#
loop_
_entity_poly.entity_id
_entity_poly.type
_entity_poly.pdbx_seq_one_letter_code
_entity_poly.pdbx_strand_id
1 'polypeptide(L)'
;MLNERELTDLMHAEVDSAERPSDVLDVDRAMATGRRRRRYSRVAGAALAIGVLVAGAAVVPGLLTTDQPSVGGPAAGGPPAATGLPAALTTVDPGVVYVRFGWLPDEVRTLQYQSGLLLSGPGVYLGAAVSSARDQWRGVSVNLYPEGIGPRSPQRDSGVQPTYTGGRPGPVLNGGPSTFATYSDPDQPEAILRWRYAPDGWAQVQVRGVAGDPAETAERVARTLAFGHEVMPMPVTVPGLPESLRPITGNVTLDPREPKSWNAYTTWSPEPSEADPGQQRARTLTVGFAPYRQVNDPMDKAYVDPNITLDGHPARFGGQDGVESLIVYDVDGITVSIDDDGLLPAGGTRALFGKLDVGPDAARWLPHLTR
;
A
#
# COMPACT_ATOMS: atom_id res chain seq x y z
N MET A 1 -3.11 33.64 26.98
CA MET A 1 -1.96 32.97 26.34
C MET A 1 -2.43 31.58 26.01
N LEU A 2 -2.56 31.26 24.72
CA LEU A 2 -2.82 29.89 24.28
C LEU A 2 -1.57 29.06 24.58
N ASN A 3 -1.73 27.85 25.10
CA ASN A 3 -0.59 26.95 25.27
C ASN A 3 -0.16 26.43 23.89
N GLU A 4 1.08 25.96 23.78
CA GLU A 4 1.70 25.58 22.50
C GLU A 4 0.92 24.49 21.74
N ARG A 5 0.23 23.57 22.44
CA ARG A 5 -0.67 22.57 21.81
C ARG A 5 -1.92 23.22 21.21
N GLU A 6 -2.52 24.18 21.89
CA GLU A 6 -3.70 24.88 21.39
C GLU A 6 -3.36 25.73 20.15
N LEU A 7 -2.12 26.22 20.04
CA LEU A 7 -1.62 26.91 18.86
C LEU A 7 -1.41 25.93 17.68
N THR A 8 -0.86 24.74 17.95
CA THR A 8 -0.70 23.69 16.94
C THR A 8 -2.06 23.19 16.42
N ASP A 9 -3.02 22.93 17.31
CA ASP A 9 -4.38 22.50 16.95
C ASP A 9 -5.11 23.58 16.13
N LEU A 10 -4.91 24.85 16.46
CA LEU A 10 -5.52 25.98 15.75
C LEU A 10 -4.85 26.24 14.39
N MET A 11 -3.53 26.04 14.27
CA MET A 11 -2.84 26.10 12.98
C MET A 11 -3.23 24.93 12.07
N HIS A 12 -3.43 23.72 12.62
CA HIS A 12 -3.96 22.59 11.86
C HIS A 12 -5.39 22.84 11.40
N ALA A 13 -6.27 23.31 12.29
CA ALA A 13 -7.66 23.63 11.94
C ALA A 13 -7.77 24.74 10.87
N GLU A 14 -6.90 25.75 10.91
CA GLU A 14 -6.87 26.82 9.90
C GLU A 14 -6.38 26.30 8.54
N VAL A 15 -5.34 25.46 8.53
CA VAL A 15 -4.81 24.82 7.31
C VAL A 15 -5.84 23.87 6.69
N ASP A 16 -6.55 23.10 7.53
CA ASP A 16 -7.62 22.19 7.10
C ASP A 16 -8.88 22.95 6.62
N SER A 17 -9.13 24.15 7.13
CA SER A 17 -10.24 25.00 6.68
C SER A 17 -9.97 25.70 5.33
N ALA A 18 -8.69 25.93 5.00
CA ALA A 18 -8.27 26.55 3.75
C ALA A 18 -8.19 25.54 2.58
N GLU A 19 -7.99 24.25 2.87
CA GLU A 19 -8.20 23.17 1.91
C GLU A 19 -9.70 22.88 1.76
N ARG A 20 -10.39 23.70 0.97
CA ARG A 20 -11.66 23.25 0.36
C ARG A 20 -11.42 21.87 -0.27
N PRO A 21 -12.27 20.86 -0.02
CA PRO A 21 -12.15 19.56 -0.66
C PRO A 21 -12.12 19.77 -2.18
N SER A 22 -10.95 19.62 -2.79
CA SER A 22 -10.85 19.56 -4.24
C SER A 22 -11.38 18.19 -4.63
N ASP A 23 -12.51 18.15 -5.34
CA ASP A 23 -13.07 16.94 -5.97
C ASP A 23 -12.08 16.28 -6.96
N VAL A 24 -10.94 16.92 -7.22
CA VAL A 24 -9.84 16.45 -8.04
C VAL A 24 -8.63 16.24 -7.13
N LEU A 25 -8.60 15.11 -6.42
CA LEU A 25 -7.39 14.60 -5.78
C LEU A 25 -6.70 13.68 -6.77
N ASP A 26 -5.71 14.16 -7.52
CA ASP A 26 -4.82 13.34 -8.37
C ASP A 26 -4.13 12.27 -7.52
N VAL A 27 -4.61 11.02 -7.50
CA VAL A 27 -4.17 9.97 -6.55
C VAL A 27 -2.75 9.49 -6.86
N ASP A 28 -2.37 9.34 -8.13
CA ASP A 28 -1.02 8.94 -8.50
C ASP A 28 -0.02 10.08 -8.23
N ARG A 29 -0.43 11.33 -8.49
CA ARG A 29 0.35 12.50 -8.07
C ARG A 29 0.30 12.73 -6.58
N ALA A 30 -0.75 12.39 -5.84
CA ALA A 30 -0.83 12.55 -4.39
C ALA A 30 -0.06 11.45 -3.67
N MET A 31 0.03 10.23 -4.22
CA MET A 31 0.94 9.19 -3.75
C MET A 31 2.39 9.52 -4.12
N ALA A 32 2.66 9.99 -5.34
CA ALA A 32 3.99 10.44 -5.74
C ALA A 32 4.42 11.70 -4.95
N THR A 33 3.51 12.65 -4.73
CA THR A 33 3.72 13.90 -3.98
C THR A 33 3.71 13.67 -2.48
N GLY A 34 2.95 12.72 -1.95
CA GLY A 34 3.01 12.29 -0.55
C GLY A 34 4.35 11.63 -0.24
N ARG A 35 4.83 10.74 -1.14
CA ARG A 35 6.21 10.23 -1.12
C ARG A 35 7.24 11.35 -1.29
N ARG A 36 6.97 12.37 -2.12
CA ARG A 36 7.86 13.52 -2.33
C ARG A 36 7.88 14.50 -1.16
N ARG A 37 6.75 14.74 -0.48
CA ARG A 37 6.58 15.67 0.63
C ARG A 37 7.19 15.08 1.90
N ARG A 38 7.04 13.75 2.12
CA ARG A 38 7.85 12.97 3.07
C ARG A 38 9.35 12.97 2.73
N ARG A 39 9.74 13.13 1.45
CA ARG A 39 11.15 13.27 1.04
C ARG A 39 11.67 14.72 1.17
N TYR A 40 10.86 15.74 0.94
CA TYR A 40 11.31 17.14 0.99
C TYR A 40 11.37 17.70 2.41
N SER A 41 10.52 17.24 3.34
CA SER A 41 10.72 17.50 4.77
C SER A 41 12.04 16.94 5.31
N ARG A 42 12.69 16.01 4.58
CA ARG A 42 14.00 15.43 4.90
C ARG A 42 15.20 16.18 4.30
N VAL A 43 15.00 17.12 3.37
CA VAL A 43 16.11 17.82 2.64
C VAL A 43 16.34 19.26 3.12
N ALA A 44 15.40 19.87 3.85
CA ALA A 44 15.58 21.23 4.37
C ALA A 44 16.66 21.35 5.48
N GLY A 45 17.28 20.25 5.92
CA GLY A 45 18.23 20.21 7.03
C GLY A 45 19.72 20.05 6.68
N ALA A 46 20.14 20.09 5.41
CA ALA A 46 21.56 19.91 5.08
C ALA A 46 22.00 20.75 3.88
N ALA A 47 22.32 22.02 4.15
CA ALA A 47 23.21 22.82 3.32
C ALA A 47 24.52 23.08 4.09
N LEU A 48 25.66 22.90 3.41
CA LEU A 48 27.08 23.03 3.84
C LEU A 48 27.71 21.69 4.30
N ALA A 49 28.85 21.21 3.81
CA ALA A 49 29.82 21.73 2.85
C ALA A 49 30.72 20.58 2.29
N ILE A 50 31.42 20.95 1.22
CA ILE A 50 32.35 20.25 0.31
C ILE A 50 33.53 19.51 0.99
N GLY A 51 33.95 18.37 0.43
CA GLY A 51 35.39 18.11 0.18
C GLY A 51 35.97 16.69 0.34
N VAL A 52 36.48 16.18 -0.78
CA VAL A 52 37.70 15.34 -0.97
C VAL A 52 37.58 13.80 -1.10
N LEU A 53 37.60 13.38 -2.38
CA LEU A 53 38.26 12.24 -3.06
C LEU A 53 39.30 11.40 -2.27
N VAL A 54 39.24 10.06 -2.36
CA VAL A 54 40.37 9.15 -2.74
C VAL A 54 39.83 7.80 -3.26
N ALA A 55 40.42 7.31 -4.35
CA ALA A 55 40.17 6.04 -5.02
C ALA A 55 40.89 4.84 -4.39
N GLY A 56 40.35 3.63 -4.55
CA GLY A 56 41.07 2.38 -4.26
C GLY A 56 40.29 1.12 -4.67
N ALA A 57 40.75 0.47 -5.73
CA ALA A 57 40.22 -0.77 -6.28
C ALA A 57 40.69 -2.02 -5.53
N ALA A 58 39.90 -3.10 -5.52
CA ALA A 58 40.36 -4.48 -5.75
C ALA A 58 39.18 -5.48 -5.78
N VAL A 59 39.41 -6.56 -6.54
CA VAL A 59 38.51 -7.59 -7.07
C VAL A 59 38.48 -8.83 -6.16
N VAL A 60 37.43 -9.67 -6.20
CA VAL A 60 37.48 -11.13 -6.52
C VAL A 60 36.10 -11.82 -6.34
N PRO A 61 35.71 -12.76 -7.23
CA PRO A 61 34.39 -13.40 -7.27
C PRO A 61 34.37 -14.77 -6.58
N GLY A 62 33.18 -15.24 -6.17
CA GLY A 62 33.00 -16.56 -5.58
C GLY A 62 31.60 -17.13 -5.81
N LEU A 63 31.51 -17.96 -6.85
CA LEU A 63 30.38 -18.83 -7.19
C LEU A 63 30.10 -19.82 -6.05
N LEU A 64 28.85 -19.88 -5.57
CA LEU A 64 28.30 -21.09 -4.95
C LEU A 64 26.86 -21.30 -5.44
N THR A 65 26.75 -22.21 -6.40
CA THR A 65 25.53 -22.92 -6.80
C THR A 65 24.95 -23.62 -5.58
N THR A 66 23.72 -23.28 -5.20
CA THR A 66 22.97 -24.06 -4.20
C THR A 66 21.89 -24.83 -4.95
N ASP A 67 22.11 -26.14 -5.03
CA ASP A 67 21.19 -27.15 -5.53
C ASP A 67 20.01 -27.24 -4.56
N GLN A 68 18.80 -26.89 -5.00
CA GLN A 68 17.59 -26.95 -4.18
C GLN A 68 16.67 -28.05 -4.74
N PRO A 69 16.34 -29.09 -3.95
CA PRO A 69 15.45 -30.14 -4.40
C PRO A 69 14.01 -29.64 -4.50
N SER A 70 13.41 -29.84 -5.67
CA SER A 70 11.99 -29.62 -5.93
C SER A 70 11.15 -30.65 -5.19
N VAL A 71 10.46 -30.24 -4.12
CA VAL A 71 9.37 -31.02 -3.53
C VAL A 71 8.06 -30.58 -4.17
N GLY A 72 7.74 -31.20 -5.31
CA GLY A 72 6.42 -31.15 -5.91
C GLY A 72 5.48 -32.12 -5.20
N GLY A 73 4.68 -31.62 -4.26
CA GLY A 73 3.51 -32.31 -3.73
C GLY A 73 2.24 -31.87 -4.47
N PRO A 74 1.31 -32.79 -4.83
CA PRO A 74 0.08 -32.43 -5.50
C PRO A 74 -0.84 -31.61 -4.58
N ALA A 75 -1.29 -30.45 -5.06
CA ALA A 75 -2.27 -29.62 -4.37
C ALA A 75 -3.60 -30.39 -4.26
N ALA A 76 -3.99 -30.72 -3.02
CA ALA A 76 -5.32 -31.24 -2.73
C ALA A 76 -6.37 -30.18 -3.09
N GLY A 77 -7.37 -30.58 -3.88
CA GLY A 77 -8.45 -29.72 -4.35
C GLY A 77 -9.20 -29.07 -3.20
N GLY A 78 -9.00 -27.76 -3.04
CA GLY A 78 -9.82 -26.93 -2.16
C GLY A 78 -11.25 -26.81 -2.68
N PRO A 79 -12.22 -26.45 -1.82
CA PRO A 79 -13.60 -26.20 -2.22
C PRO A 79 -13.67 -25.13 -3.33
N PRO A 80 -14.68 -25.18 -4.22
CA PRO A 80 -14.81 -24.23 -5.33
C PRO A 80 -14.79 -22.80 -4.79
N ALA A 81 -13.93 -21.96 -5.37
CA ALA A 81 -13.82 -20.55 -5.00
C ALA A 81 -15.19 -19.88 -5.17
N ALA A 82 -15.75 -19.38 -4.06
CA ALA A 82 -16.95 -18.56 -4.12
C ALA A 82 -16.62 -17.26 -4.86
N THR A 83 -17.40 -16.92 -5.89
CA THR A 83 -17.22 -15.70 -6.70
C THR A 83 -17.79 -14.43 -6.03
N GLY A 84 -18.02 -14.48 -4.72
CA GLY A 84 -18.59 -13.40 -3.94
C GLY A 84 -18.60 -13.70 -2.45
N LEU A 85 -19.04 -12.72 -1.66
CA LEU A 85 -19.23 -12.85 -0.22
C LEU A 85 -20.71 -13.07 0.11
N PRO A 86 -21.04 -13.76 1.22
CA PRO A 86 -22.42 -13.97 1.63
C PRO A 86 -23.14 -12.66 2.01
N ALA A 87 -22.39 -11.63 2.40
CA ALA A 87 -22.89 -10.30 2.76
C ALA A 87 -21.89 -9.22 2.32
N ALA A 88 -22.38 -8.00 2.13
CA ALA A 88 -21.50 -6.84 1.92
C ALA A 88 -20.66 -6.58 3.17
N LEU A 89 -19.48 -5.99 2.96
CA LEU A 89 -18.65 -5.52 4.06
C LEU A 89 -19.33 -4.30 4.69
N THR A 90 -19.72 -4.39 5.96
CA THR A 90 -20.21 -3.23 6.72
C THR A 90 -19.05 -2.36 7.19
N THR A 91 -17.94 -3.01 7.54
CA THR A 91 -16.66 -2.40 7.89
C THR A 91 -15.54 -3.17 7.18
N VAL A 92 -14.43 -2.48 6.90
CA VAL A 92 -13.27 -3.11 6.28
C VAL A 92 -12.14 -3.16 7.29
N ASP A 93 -11.95 -4.33 7.91
CA ASP A 93 -10.81 -4.58 8.78
C ASP A 93 -9.49 -4.51 7.99
N PRO A 94 -8.56 -3.59 8.31
CA PRO A 94 -7.28 -3.48 7.62
C PRO A 94 -6.34 -4.67 7.84
N GLY A 95 -6.61 -5.50 8.85
CA GLY A 95 -5.88 -6.74 9.15
C GLY A 95 -6.41 -7.97 8.40
N VAL A 96 -7.34 -7.82 7.46
CA VAL A 96 -7.99 -8.94 6.76
C VAL A 96 -7.78 -8.88 5.24
N VAL A 97 -7.58 -10.06 4.65
CA VAL A 97 -7.54 -10.34 3.21
C VAL A 97 -8.92 -10.80 2.75
N TYR A 98 -9.60 -9.94 2.00
CA TYR A 98 -10.97 -10.19 1.52
C TYR A 98 -11.03 -10.81 0.12
N VAL A 99 -10.00 -10.57 -0.69
CA VAL A 99 -9.97 -11.01 -2.09
C VAL A 99 -8.54 -11.23 -2.58
N ARG A 100 -8.37 -12.23 -3.43
CA ARG A 100 -7.13 -12.53 -4.16
C ARG A 100 -7.40 -12.70 -5.64
N PHE A 101 -6.38 -12.48 -6.45
CA PHE A 101 -6.39 -12.94 -7.84
C PHE A 101 -6.29 -14.46 -7.87
N GLY A 102 -7.09 -15.10 -8.72
CA GLY A 102 -6.85 -16.50 -9.12
C GLY A 102 -6.32 -16.64 -10.53
N TRP A 103 -6.25 -15.53 -11.28
CA TRP A 103 -5.52 -15.45 -12.54
C TRP A 103 -5.14 -13.99 -12.84
N LEU A 104 -3.96 -13.82 -13.45
CA LEU A 104 -3.47 -12.57 -13.99
C LEU A 104 -2.76 -12.77 -15.34
N PRO A 105 -2.69 -11.72 -16.18
CA PRO A 105 -1.79 -11.72 -17.34
C PRO A 105 -0.32 -11.91 -16.95
N ASP A 106 0.44 -12.67 -17.75
CA ASP A 106 1.83 -13.05 -17.45
C ASP A 106 2.81 -11.86 -17.30
N GLU A 107 2.49 -10.78 -18.02
CA GLU A 107 3.24 -9.54 -18.09
C GLU A 107 3.22 -8.71 -16.79
N VAL A 108 2.29 -8.98 -15.86
CA VAL A 108 2.23 -8.31 -14.55
C VAL A 108 3.56 -8.47 -13.81
N ARG A 109 4.05 -7.38 -13.23
CA ARG A 109 5.32 -7.32 -12.49
C ARG A 109 5.13 -7.05 -11.02
N THR A 110 4.17 -6.21 -10.65
CA THR A 110 3.94 -5.84 -9.25
C THR A 110 2.53 -6.18 -8.84
N LEU A 111 2.38 -6.76 -7.66
CA LEU A 111 1.11 -7.02 -6.99
C LEU A 111 1.01 -6.11 -5.77
N GLN A 112 -0.19 -5.62 -5.49
CA GLN A 112 -0.48 -4.81 -4.32
C GLN A 112 -1.82 -5.22 -3.74
N TYR A 113 -1.91 -5.33 -2.42
CA TYR A 113 -3.15 -5.43 -1.69
C TYR A 113 -3.23 -4.32 -0.65
N GLN A 114 -4.41 -3.74 -0.48
CA GLN A 114 -4.68 -2.74 0.53
C GLN A 114 -6.11 -2.88 1.05
N SER A 115 -6.32 -2.73 2.35
CA SER A 115 -7.64 -2.74 2.97
C SER A 115 -7.75 -1.68 4.07
N GLY A 116 -8.98 -1.28 4.37
CA GLY A 116 -9.31 -0.23 5.33
C GLY A 116 -9.65 1.07 4.63
N LEU A 117 -9.09 2.17 5.11
CA LEU A 117 -9.28 3.54 4.62
C LEU A 117 -8.34 3.86 3.45
N LEU A 118 -8.78 3.57 2.22
CA LEU A 118 -8.07 3.87 0.98
C LEU A 118 -8.22 5.33 0.59
N LEU A 119 -7.35 5.86 -0.28
CA LEU A 119 -7.44 7.26 -0.74
C LEU A 119 -8.81 7.58 -1.34
N SER A 120 -9.47 6.60 -1.96
CA SER A 120 -10.82 6.67 -2.51
C SER A 120 -11.97 6.52 -1.48
N GLY A 121 -11.66 6.26 -0.21
CA GLY A 121 -12.60 5.96 0.85
C GLY A 121 -12.40 4.56 1.47
N PRO A 122 -13.28 4.11 2.37
CA PRO A 122 -13.19 2.77 2.93
C PRO A 122 -13.44 1.71 1.86
N GLY A 123 -12.61 0.67 1.83
CA GLY A 123 -12.70 -0.38 0.82
C GLY A 123 -11.49 -1.32 0.80
N VAL A 124 -11.50 -2.20 -0.20
CA VAL A 124 -10.40 -3.10 -0.50
C VAL A 124 -9.89 -2.79 -1.90
N TYR A 125 -8.57 -2.73 -2.05
CA TYR A 125 -7.89 -2.55 -3.33
C TYR A 125 -6.91 -3.70 -3.55
N LEU A 126 -6.97 -4.28 -4.75
CA LEU A 126 -6.02 -5.27 -5.22
C LEU A 126 -5.52 -4.81 -6.60
N GLY A 127 -4.22 -4.55 -6.71
CA GLY A 127 -3.56 -4.03 -7.91
C GLY A 127 -2.56 -5.02 -8.48
N ALA A 128 -2.48 -5.08 -9.81
CA ALA A 128 -1.51 -5.84 -10.57
C ALA A 128 -0.97 -4.97 -11.70
N ALA A 129 0.24 -4.43 -11.55
CA ALA A 129 0.83 -3.48 -12.49
C ALA A 129 1.84 -4.15 -13.43
N VAL A 130 1.83 -3.72 -14.70
CA VAL A 130 2.80 -4.10 -15.74
C VAL A 130 3.92 -3.07 -15.85
N SER A 131 3.60 -1.79 -15.56
CA SER A 131 4.56 -0.69 -15.61
C SER A 131 5.35 -0.51 -14.32
N SER A 132 6.50 0.16 -14.45
CA SER A 132 7.25 0.65 -13.30
C SER A 132 6.53 1.85 -12.68
N ALA A 133 6.79 2.15 -11.41
CA ALA A 133 6.15 3.26 -10.68
C ALA A 133 6.40 4.68 -11.24
N ARG A 134 7.17 4.82 -12.34
CA ARG A 134 7.46 6.12 -12.99
C ARG A 134 6.67 6.36 -14.27
N ASP A 135 6.05 5.32 -14.82
CA ASP A 135 5.26 5.42 -16.05
C ASP A 135 3.78 5.59 -15.70
N GLN A 136 2.98 5.98 -16.68
CA GLN A 136 1.53 5.88 -16.58
C GLN A 136 1.13 4.46 -16.10
N TRP A 137 0.22 4.39 -15.13
CA TRP A 137 -0.20 3.11 -14.58
C TRP A 137 -0.86 2.26 -15.67
N ARG A 138 -0.40 1.01 -15.79
CA ARG A 138 -0.93 -0.02 -16.69
C ARG A 138 -1.04 -1.32 -15.92
N GLY A 139 -2.18 -1.99 -16.04
CA GLY A 139 -2.44 -3.22 -15.33
C GLY A 139 -3.91 -3.49 -15.08
N VAL A 140 -4.14 -4.25 -14.01
CA VAL A 140 -5.44 -4.66 -13.52
C VAL A 140 -5.60 -4.14 -12.09
N SER A 141 -6.74 -3.54 -11.77
CA SER A 141 -7.10 -3.22 -10.40
C SER A 141 -8.49 -3.77 -10.08
N VAL A 142 -8.67 -4.17 -8.83
CA VAL A 142 -9.93 -4.66 -8.26
C VAL A 142 -10.23 -3.82 -7.04
N ASN A 143 -11.45 -3.31 -6.96
CA ASN A 143 -11.94 -2.60 -5.80
C ASN A 143 -13.18 -3.31 -5.25
N LEU A 144 -13.22 -3.55 -3.95
CA LEU A 144 -14.45 -3.92 -3.23
C LEU A 144 -14.92 -2.71 -2.43
N TYR A 145 -16.17 -2.35 -2.63
CA TYR A 145 -16.83 -1.27 -1.92
C TYR A 145 -17.72 -1.86 -0.81
N PRO A 146 -17.68 -1.31 0.41
CA PRO A 146 -18.54 -1.74 1.50
C PRO A 146 -20.00 -1.35 1.22
N GLU A 147 -20.91 -1.80 2.10
CA GLU A 147 -22.33 -1.51 2.04
C GLU A 147 -22.59 0.00 1.91
N GLY A 148 -23.54 0.36 1.05
CA GLY A 148 -23.93 1.76 0.83
C GLY A 148 -22.95 2.58 -0.02
N ILE A 149 -21.78 2.03 -0.38
CA ILE A 149 -20.78 2.71 -1.21
C ILE A 149 -20.78 2.12 -2.62
N GLY A 150 -21.03 2.99 -3.61
CA GLY A 150 -20.99 2.65 -5.02
C GLY A 150 -19.61 2.89 -5.66
N PRO A 151 -19.30 2.21 -6.78
CA PRO A 151 -18.11 2.50 -7.56
C PRO A 151 -18.11 3.94 -8.06
N ARG A 152 -16.98 4.62 -7.91
CA ARG A 152 -16.78 6.00 -8.40
C ARG A 152 -16.30 6.00 -9.86
N SER A 153 -16.41 7.14 -10.53
CA SER A 153 -15.78 7.32 -11.85
C SER A 153 -14.27 7.04 -11.75
N PRO A 154 -13.66 6.48 -12.81
CA PRO A 154 -12.22 6.27 -12.83
C PRO A 154 -11.50 7.61 -12.76
N GLN A 155 -10.28 7.57 -12.27
CA GLN A 155 -9.41 8.73 -12.31
C GLN A 155 -8.61 8.79 -13.62
N ARG A 156 -8.43 10.01 -14.12
CA ARG A 156 -7.62 10.35 -15.30
C ARG A 156 -6.36 11.11 -14.88
N ASP A 157 -5.28 10.91 -15.62
CA ASP A 157 -4.00 11.58 -15.35
C ASP A 157 -4.07 13.09 -15.63
N SER A 158 -5.03 13.50 -16.47
CA SER A 158 -5.32 14.91 -16.74
C SER A 158 -5.91 15.65 -15.54
N GLY A 159 -6.38 14.93 -14.51
CA GLY A 159 -7.17 15.47 -13.41
C GLY A 159 -8.60 15.86 -13.80
N VAL A 160 -8.99 15.71 -15.07
CA VAL A 160 -10.37 15.97 -15.49
C VAL A 160 -11.26 14.81 -15.06
N GLN A 161 -12.33 15.10 -14.34
CA GLN A 161 -13.30 14.09 -13.93
C GLN A 161 -14.01 13.53 -15.18
N PRO A 162 -13.87 12.23 -15.48
CA PRO A 162 -14.48 11.67 -16.68
C PRO A 162 -15.98 11.51 -16.49
N THR A 163 -16.73 11.77 -17.57
CA THR A 163 -18.19 11.69 -17.57
C THR A 163 -18.63 10.28 -17.92
N TYR A 164 -19.60 9.73 -17.19
CA TYR A 164 -20.21 8.44 -17.53
C TYR A 164 -21.01 8.57 -18.83
N THR A 165 -20.63 7.82 -19.86
CA THR A 165 -21.26 7.88 -21.19
C THR A 165 -22.19 6.70 -21.46
N GLY A 166 -22.32 5.77 -20.51
CA GLY A 166 -23.22 4.64 -20.58
C GLY A 166 -22.53 3.33 -20.20
N GLY A 167 -23.17 2.22 -20.51
CA GLY A 167 -22.59 0.91 -20.27
C GLY A 167 -23.22 -0.14 -21.17
N ARG A 168 -22.52 -1.26 -21.31
CA ARG A 168 -23.03 -2.45 -21.99
C ARG A 168 -23.10 -3.63 -21.01
N PRO A 169 -24.03 -4.57 -21.20
CA PRO A 169 -24.07 -5.78 -20.40
C PRO A 169 -22.71 -6.50 -20.40
N GLY A 170 -22.30 -6.97 -19.23
CA GLY A 170 -21.17 -7.86 -19.04
C GLY A 170 -21.61 -9.31 -18.78
N PRO A 171 -20.68 -10.20 -18.43
CA PRO A 171 -20.99 -11.57 -18.03
C PRO A 171 -21.86 -11.67 -16.77
N VAL A 172 -22.52 -12.81 -16.56
CA VAL A 172 -23.10 -13.13 -15.25
C VAL A 172 -21.97 -13.45 -14.26
N LEU A 173 -21.91 -12.74 -13.14
CA LEU A 173 -20.93 -12.87 -12.07
C LEU A 173 -21.67 -13.05 -10.74
N ASN A 174 -21.28 -14.06 -9.96
CA ASN A 174 -21.95 -14.42 -8.71
C ASN A 174 -23.47 -14.62 -8.84
N GLY A 175 -23.92 -15.21 -9.96
CA GLY A 175 -25.34 -15.39 -10.27
C GLY A 175 -26.11 -14.10 -10.59
N GLY A 176 -25.45 -12.94 -10.57
CA GLY A 176 -26.04 -11.63 -10.86
C GLY A 176 -25.53 -10.99 -12.16
N PRO A 177 -26.22 -9.95 -12.65
CA PRO A 177 -25.77 -9.19 -13.81
C PRO A 177 -24.51 -8.37 -13.50
N SER A 178 -23.68 -8.15 -14.52
CA SER A 178 -22.58 -7.18 -14.49
C SER A 178 -22.69 -6.21 -15.67
N THR A 179 -21.98 -5.10 -15.58
CA THR A 179 -21.99 -4.03 -16.59
C THR A 179 -20.57 -3.57 -16.86
N PHE A 180 -20.20 -3.49 -18.13
CA PHE A 180 -19.04 -2.72 -18.56
C PHE A 180 -19.42 -1.24 -18.61
N ALA A 181 -18.86 -0.45 -17.70
CA ALA A 181 -19.06 0.98 -17.64
C ALA A 181 -18.13 1.71 -18.62
N THR A 182 -18.68 2.67 -19.36
CA THR A 182 -17.94 3.49 -20.31
C THR A 182 -17.89 4.93 -19.81
N TYR A 183 -16.71 5.53 -19.95
CA TYR A 183 -16.43 6.89 -19.52
C TYR A 183 -15.78 7.67 -20.67
N SER A 184 -15.95 8.99 -20.67
CA SER A 184 -15.33 9.87 -21.66
C SER A 184 -13.80 9.83 -21.58
N ASP A 185 -13.17 10.13 -22.72
CA ASP A 185 -11.75 10.44 -22.86
C ASP A 185 -10.82 9.44 -22.14
N PRO A 186 -10.84 8.15 -22.52
CA PRO A 186 -9.89 7.19 -21.95
C PRO A 186 -8.47 7.54 -22.42
N ASP A 187 -7.53 7.65 -21.49
CA ASP A 187 -6.12 7.93 -21.81
C ASP A 187 -5.46 6.79 -22.63
N GLN A 188 -6.04 5.59 -22.57
CA GLN A 188 -5.59 4.37 -23.25
C GLN A 188 -6.74 3.33 -23.26
N PRO A 189 -6.64 2.24 -24.06
CA PRO A 189 -7.64 1.17 -24.05
C PRO A 189 -7.89 0.65 -22.63
N GLU A 190 -9.17 0.69 -22.24
CA GLU A 190 -9.61 0.43 -20.88
C GLU A 190 -10.94 -0.34 -20.89
N ALA A 191 -11.10 -1.23 -19.92
CA ALA A 191 -12.39 -1.81 -19.57
C ALA A 191 -12.65 -1.68 -18.07
N ILE A 192 -13.87 -1.28 -17.69
CA ILE A 192 -14.31 -1.17 -16.29
C ILE A 192 -15.54 -2.05 -16.11
N LEU A 193 -15.35 -3.22 -15.51
CA LEU A 193 -16.42 -4.19 -15.23
C LEU A 193 -16.92 -4.01 -13.80
N ARG A 194 -18.23 -3.84 -13.62
CA ARG A 194 -18.87 -3.67 -12.31
C ARG A 194 -19.96 -4.71 -12.07
N TRP A 195 -20.01 -5.25 -10.86
CA TRP A 195 -21.06 -6.17 -10.44
C TRP A 195 -21.26 -6.09 -8.92
N ARG A 196 -22.33 -6.71 -8.43
CA ARG A 196 -22.55 -6.87 -6.99
C ARG A 196 -21.89 -8.15 -6.51
N TYR A 197 -20.87 -8.06 -5.65
CA TYR A 197 -20.24 -9.25 -5.06
C TYR A 197 -21.07 -9.84 -3.90
N ALA A 198 -21.99 -9.04 -3.35
CA ALA A 198 -22.95 -9.39 -2.32
C ALA A 198 -24.18 -8.45 -2.41
N PRO A 199 -25.30 -8.72 -1.71
CA PRO A 199 -26.36 -7.73 -1.54
C PRO A 199 -25.77 -6.41 -1.03
N ASP A 200 -26.04 -5.31 -1.73
CA ASP A 200 -25.58 -3.95 -1.40
C ASP A 200 -24.05 -3.71 -1.38
N GLY A 201 -23.26 -4.70 -1.78
CA GLY A 201 -21.80 -4.61 -1.93
C GLY A 201 -21.38 -4.63 -3.41
N TRP A 202 -20.52 -3.69 -3.82
CA TRP A 202 -20.07 -3.56 -5.20
C TRP A 202 -18.61 -3.98 -5.39
N ALA A 203 -18.34 -4.64 -6.52
CA ALA A 203 -16.99 -4.91 -7.00
C ALA A 203 -16.77 -4.22 -8.34
N GLN A 204 -15.54 -3.77 -8.56
CA GLN A 204 -15.09 -3.21 -9.84
C GLN A 204 -13.76 -3.81 -10.22
N VAL A 205 -13.66 -4.31 -11.46
CA VAL A 205 -12.38 -4.62 -12.12
C VAL A 205 -12.12 -3.54 -13.17
N GLN A 206 -10.95 -2.94 -13.12
CA GLN A 206 -10.48 -1.98 -14.12
C GLN A 206 -9.21 -2.54 -14.76
N VAL A 207 -9.22 -2.65 -16.08
CA VAL A 207 -8.09 -3.13 -16.88
C VAL A 207 -7.67 -2.05 -17.82
N ARG A 208 -6.37 -1.74 -17.86
CA ARG A 208 -5.83 -0.63 -18.63
C ARG A 208 -4.44 -0.94 -19.17
N GLY A 209 -4.23 -0.79 -20.48
CA GLY A 209 -2.90 -0.87 -21.09
C GLY A 209 -2.17 -2.21 -20.96
N VAL A 210 -2.92 -3.31 -20.78
CA VAL A 210 -2.42 -4.70 -20.85
C VAL A 210 -2.52 -5.23 -22.28
N ALA A 211 -1.76 -6.27 -22.62
CA ALA A 211 -1.87 -6.93 -23.91
C ALA A 211 -3.21 -7.65 -24.09
N GLY A 212 -3.72 -7.68 -25.33
CA GLY A 212 -5.00 -8.31 -25.67
C GLY A 212 -6.20 -7.38 -25.50
N ASP A 213 -7.41 -7.94 -25.44
CA ASP A 213 -8.63 -7.18 -25.18
C ASP A 213 -8.80 -6.90 -23.67
N PRO A 214 -8.88 -5.63 -23.24
CA PRO A 214 -9.13 -5.27 -21.84
C PRO A 214 -10.44 -5.86 -21.30
N ALA A 215 -11.48 -6.01 -22.12
CA ALA A 215 -12.76 -6.53 -21.66
C ALA A 215 -12.71 -8.04 -21.38
N GLU A 216 -12.13 -8.83 -22.27
CA GLU A 216 -11.84 -10.25 -22.04
C GLU A 216 -10.98 -10.46 -20.77
N THR A 217 -9.95 -9.63 -20.60
CA THR A 217 -9.09 -9.69 -19.40
C THR A 217 -9.88 -9.37 -18.13
N ALA A 218 -10.70 -8.33 -18.14
CA ALA A 218 -11.52 -7.94 -17.00
C ALA A 218 -12.50 -9.04 -16.60
N GLU A 219 -13.14 -9.69 -17.58
CA GLU A 219 -14.02 -10.83 -17.36
C GLU A 219 -13.26 -12.01 -16.74
N ARG A 220 -12.11 -12.38 -17.30
CA ARG A 220 -11.33 -13.53 -16.80
C ARG A 220 -10.84 -13.30 -15.37
N VAL A 221 -10.37 -12.08 -15.07
CA VAL A 221 -9.99 -11.69 -13.70
C VAL A 221 -11.20 -11.81 -12.78
N ALA A 222 -12.33 -11.18 -13.11
CA ALA A 222 -13.52 -11.18 -12.27
C ALA A 222 -14.04 -12.59 -11.95
N ARG A 223 -13.99 -13.52 -12.92
CA ARG A 223 -14.41 -14.92 -12.73
C ARG A 223 -13.47 -15.75 -11.87
N THR A 224 -12.21 -15.35 -11.76
CA THR A 224 -11.16 -16.10 -11.06
C THR A 224 -10.80 -15.48 -9.71
N LEU A 225 -11.45 -14.38 -9.31
CA LEU A 225 -11.26 -13.84 -7.96
C LEU A 225 -11.63 -14.86 -6.90
N ALA A 226 -10.76 -15.03 -5.92
CA ALA A 226 -11.01 -15.83 -4.73
C ALA A 226 -11.35 -14.90 -3.58
N PHE A 227 -12.60 -14.95 -3.10
CA PHE A 227 -13.05 -14.20 -1.94
C PHE A 227 -12.76 -14.98 -0.65
N GLY A 228 -12.39 -14.27 0.41
CA GLY A 228 -11.99 -14.86 1.69
C GLY A 228 -12.16 -13.90 2.86
N HIS A 229 -11.73 -14.37 4.03
CA HIS A 229 -11.66 -13.59 5.26
C HIS A 229 -10.47 -14.08 6.09
N GLU A 230 -9.29 -13.96 5.50
CA GLU A 230 -8.06 -14.47 6.11
C GLU A 230 -7.33 -13.34 6.83
N VAL A 231 -6.67 -13.64 7.95
CA VAL A 231 -5.77 -12.68 8.59
C VAL A 231 -4.68 -12.29 7.60
N MET A 232 -4.46 -10.99 7.42
CA MET A 232 -3.36 -10.47 6.62
C MET A 232 -2.05 -10.82 7.32
N PRO A 233 -1.23 -11.74 6.77
CA PRO A 233 0.06 -12.04 7.35
C PRO A 233 0.92 -10.79 7.32
N MET A 234 1.60 -10.49 8.42
CA MET A 234 2.59 -9.42 8.52
C MET A 234 3.91 -10.04 9.02
N PRO A 235 5.07 -9.54 8.55
CA PRO A 235 6.37 -10.09 8.96
C PRO A 235 6.74 -9.79 10.41
N VAL A 236 6.05 -8.83 11.03
CA VAL A 236 6.33 -8.30 12.37
C VAL A 236 5.02 -8.04 13.07
N THR A 237 4.94 -8.37 14.36
CA THR A 237 3.82 -7.94 15.21
C THR A 237 4.19 -6.67 15.97
N VAL A 238 3.20 -5.80 16.19
CA VAL A 238 3.39 -4.49 16.82
C VAL A 238 2.63 -4.45 18.16
N PRO A 239 3.18 -5.07 19.22
CA PRO A 239 2.51 -5.12 20.51
C PRO A 239 2.63 -3.78 21.27
N GLY A 240 1.74 -3.58 22.25
CA GLY A 240 1.87 -2.47 23.19
C GLY A 240 1.67 -1.08 22.59
N LEU A 241 0.93 -0.99 21.47
CA LEU A 241 0.38 0.26 20.99
C LEU A 241 -0.66 0.80 21.99
N PRO A 242 -0.81 2.13 22.14
CA PRO A 242 -1.89 2.71 22.93
C PRO A 242 -3.25 2.18 22.47
N GLU A 243 -4.15 1.85 23.40
CA GLU A 243 -5.48 1.30 23.10
C GLU A 243 -6.37 2.26 22.31
N SER A 244 -6.05 3.55 22.31
CA SER A 244 -6.71 4.55 21.47
C SER A 244 -6.39 4.41 19.99
N LEU A 245 -5.26 3.79 19.63
CA LEU A 245 -4.84 3.62 18.25
C LEU A 245 -5.53 2.42 17.60
N ARG A 246 -6.20 2.68 16.48
CA ARG A 246 -6.90 1.66 15.70
C ARG A 246 -6.27 1.57 14.32
N PRO A 247 -6.07 0.36 13.77
CA PRO A 247 -5.59 0.23 12.41
C PRO A 247 -6.64 0.84 11.48
N ILE A 248 -6.20 1.68 10.56
CA ILE A 248 -7.03 2.27 9.51
C ILE A 248 -6.58 1.83 8.12
N THR A 249 -5.37 1.28 7.96
CA THR A 249 -4.90 0.80 6.65
C THR A 249 -3.91 -0.35 6.83
N GLY A 250 -4.10 -1.40 6.06
CA GLY A 250 -3.14 -2.48 5.85
C GLY A 250 -2.73 -2.46 4.39
N ASN A 251 -1.44 -2.58 4.11
CA ASN A 251 -0.93 -2.58 2.75
C ASN A 251 0.23 -3.56 2.60
N VAL A 252 0.24 -4.24 1.47
CA VAL A 252 1.28 -5.17 1.09
C VAL A 252 1.54 -5.03 -0.41
N THR A 253 2.80 -4.92 -0.80
CA THR A 253 3.24 -4.87 -2.20
C THR A 253 4.33 -5.92 -2.44
N LEU A 254 4.32 -6.57 -3.61
CA LEU A 254 5.30 -7.57 -4.02
C LEU A 254 5.62 -7.43 -5.51
N ASP A 255 6.89 -7.53 -5.88
CA ASP A 255 7.30 -7.92 -7.23
C ASP A 255 7.70 -9.40 -7.23
N PRO A 256 6.85 -10.32 -7.75
CA PRO A 256 7.16 -11.75 -7.80
C PRO A 256 8.42 -12.11 -8.60
N ARG A 257 8.95 -11.21 -9.44
CA ARG A 257 10.19 -11.45 -10.21
C ARG A 257 11.44 -11.07 -9.42
N GLU A 258 11.28 -10.31 -8.34
CA GLU A 258 12.36 -9.87 -7.46
C GLU A 258 12.03 -10.24 -6.01
N PRO A 259 12.46 -11.41 -5.51
CA PRO A 259 12.09 -11.90 -4.17
C PRO A 259 12.36 -10.94 -3.00
N LYS A 260 13.32 -10.00 -3.18
CA LYS A 260 13.66 -8.95 -2.20
C LYS A 260 12.95 -7.62 -2.47
N SER A 261 11.86 -7.63 -3.23
CA SER A 261 11.11 -6.46 -3.66
C SER A 261 9.68 -6.57 -3.18
N TRP A 262 9.53 -6.47 -1.86
CA TRP A 262 8.24 -6.34 -1.21
C TRP A 262 8.27 -5.20 -0.19
N ASN A 263 7.10 -4.71 0.15
CA ASN A 263 6.89 -3.87 1.33
C ASN A 263 5.57 -4.26 1.99
N ALA A 264 5.47 -4.02 3.28
CA ALA A 264 4.25 -4.15 4.03
C ALA A 264 4.17 -3.03 5.05
N TYR A 265 2.99 -2.49 5.31
CA TYR A 265 2.81 -1.55 6.41
C TYR A 265 1.40 -1.60 6.96
N THR A 266 1.27 -1.13 8.19
CA THR A 266 -0.01 -0.81 8.80
C THR A 266 0.03 0.65 9.26
N THR A 267 -1.10 1.33 9.11
CA THR A 267 -1.29 2.70 9.60
C THR A 267 -2.39 2.69 10.64
N TRP A 268 -2.17 3.40 11.75
CA TRP A 268 -3.11 3.58 12.84
C TRP A 268 -3.50 5.05 13.00
N SER A 269 -4.70 5.26 13.53
CA SER A 269 -5.25 6.56 13.89
C SER A 269 -5.89 6.50 15.29
N PRO A 270 -5.87 7.59 16.08
CA PRO A 270 -6.64 7.68 17.31
C PRO A 270 -8.14 7.94 17.07
N GLU A 271 -8.50 8.35 15.85
CA GLU A 271 -9.87 8.75 15.50
C GLU A 271 -10.80 7.53 15.43
N PRO A 272 -12.10 7.69 15.74
CA PRO A 272 -13.08 6.63 15.57
C PRO A 272 -13.27 6.30 14.08
N SER A 273 -13.73 5.07 13.77
CA SER A 273 -13.93 4.60 12.40
C SER A 273 -14.96 5.41 11.60
N GLU A 274 -15.88 6.08 12.30
CA GLU A 274 -16.94 6.93 11.74
C GLU A 274 -16.47 8.37 11.48
N ALA A 275 -15.27 8.76 11.93
CA ALA A 275 -14.73 10.09 11.68
C ALA A 275 -14.51 10.32 10.18
N ASP A 276 -14.49 11.58 9.77
CA ASP A 276 -14.18 11.93 8.38
C ASP A 276 -12.81 11.35 7.97
N PRO A 277 -12.66 10.79 6.75
CA PRO A 277 -11.39 10.25 6.28
C PRO A 277 -10.18 11.20 6.38
N GLY A 278 -10.41 12.51 6.23
CA GLY A 278 -9.38 13.54 6.41
C GLY A 278 -8.90 13.60 7.85
N GLN A 279 -9.83 13.62 8.81
CA GLN A 279 -9.52 13.59 10.25
C GLN A 279 -8.76 12.33 10.64
N GLN A 280 -9.22 11.15 10.20
CA GLN A 280 -8.53 9.88 10.48
C GLN A 280 -7.07 9.88 9.98
N ARG A 281 -6.76 10.66 8.93
CA ARG A 281 -5.42 10.77 8.33
C ARG A 281 -4.60 11.96 8.79
N ALA A 282 -5.20 12.90 9.51
CA ALA A 282 -4.52 14.13 9.93
C ALA A 282 -3.33 13.81 10.85
N ARG A 283 -3.46 12.73 11.65
CA ARG A 283 -2.43 12.30 12.59
C ARG A 283 -2.36 10.79 12.64
N THR A 284 -1.25 10.22 12.21
CA THR A 284 -1.10 8.78 12.06
C THR A 284 0.17 8.22 12.66
N LEU A 285 0.12 6.93 12.98
CA LEU A 285 1.30 6.11 13.22
C LEU A 285 1.38 5.13 12.04
N THR A 286 2.52 5.05 11.37
CA THR A 286 2.75 4.05 10.32
C THR A 286 3.97 3.22 10.67
N VAL A 287 3.79 1.90 10.73
CA VAL A 287 4.88 0.93 10.90
C VAL A 287 4.98 0.12 9.62
N GLY A 288 6.15 0.15 8.99
CA GLY A 288 6.42 -0.44 7.70
C GLY A 288 7.67 -1.32 7.71
N PHE A 289 7.68 -2.27 6.78
CA PHE A 289 8.66 -3.33 6.65
C PHE A 289 9.01 -3.52 5.18
N ALA A 290 10.28 -3.76 4.90
CA ALA A 290 10.76 -4.14 3.57
C ALA A 290 12.04 -4.97 3.71
N PRO A 291 12.44 -5.78 2.71
CA PRO A 291 13.73 -6.45 2.72
C PRO A 291 14.87 -5.46 2.90
N TYR A 292 15.82 -5.80 3.76
CA TYR A 292 17.05 -5.04 3.85
C TYR A 292 17.82 -5.21 2.53
N ARG A 293 18.25 -4.08 1.99
CA ARG A 293 19.13 -4.03 0.82
C ARG A 293 20.40 -3.34 1.27
N GLN A 294 21.51 -4.05 1.20
CA GLN A 294 22.82 -3.44 1.41
C GLN A 294 23.04 -2.45 0.27
N VAL A 295 23.00 -1.17 0.61
CA VAL A 295 23.25 -0.12 -0.37
C VAL A 295 24.74 0.07 -0.46
N ASN A 296 25.31 -0.39 -1.58
CA ASN A 296 26.72 -0.21 -1.90
C ASN A 296 26.98 1.07 -2.71
N ASP A 297 25.91 1.74 -3.16
CA ASP A 297 25.99 3.00 -3.90
C ASP A 297 25.47 4.17 -3.03
N PRO A 298 26.34 5.06 -2.54
CA PRO A 298 25.91 6.22 -1.75
C PRO A 298 25.04 7.22 -2.56
N MET A 299 24.93 7.07 -3.88
CA MET A 299 24.01 7.85 -4.70
C MET A 299 22.61 7.22 -4.79
N ASP A 300 22.38 6.04 -4.21
CA ASP A 300 21.05 5.46 -4.14
C ASP A 300 20.14 6.34 -3.27
N LYS A 301 19.18 6.97 -3.93
CA LYS A 301 18.20 7.87 -3.29
C LYS A 301 17.28 7.15 -2.30
N ALA A 302 17.25 5.81 -2.30
CA ALA A 302 16.53 5.03 -1.31
C ALA A 302 17.29 4.92 0.02
N TYR A 303 18.60 5.16 0.01
CA TYR A 303 19.44 5.11 1.19
C TYR A 303 19.43 6.45 1.93
N VAL A 304 19.29 6.38 3.23
CA VAL A 304 19.45 7.54 4.12
C VAL A 304 20.52 7.18 5.12
N ASP A 305 21.59 7.97 5.15
CA ASP A 305 22.73 7.72 6.04
C ASP A 305 22.26 7.57 7.50
N PRO A 306 22.58 6.45 8.16
CA PRO A 306 22.25 6.25 9.56
C PRO A 306 23.00 7.29 10.41
N ASN A 307 22.34 7.81 11.43
CA ASN A 307 22.90 8.83 12.34
C ASN A 307 22.93 8.38 13.80
N ILE A 308 22.37 7.20 14.10
CA ILE A 308 22.38 6.57 15.42
C ILE A 308 22.53 5.05 15.27
N THR A 309 22.73 4.37 16.38
CA THR A 309 22.59 2.90 16.50
C THR A 309 21.45 2.62 17.46
N LEU A 310 20.60 1.64 17.15
CA LEU A 310 19.51 1.19 18.01
C LEU A 310 19.57 -0.33 18.12
N ASP A 311 19.74 -0.85 19.34
CA ASP A 311 19.88 -2.28 19.64
C ASP A 311 20.94 -3.01 18.78
N GLY A 312 22.03 -2.31 18.45
CA GLY A 312 23.12 -2.83 17.62
C GLY A 312 22.92 -2.65 16.10
N HIS A 313 21.76 -2.19 15.67
CA HIS A 313 21.44 -1.95 14.27
C HIS A 313 21.71 -0.50 13.85
N PRO A 314 22.28 -0.25 12.66
CA PRO A 314 22.35 1.09 12.10
C PRO A 314 20.94 1.66 11.94
N ALA A 315 20.73 2.91 12.37
CA ALA A 315 19.43 3.55 12.29
C ALA A 315 19.53 5.02 11.92
N ARG A 316 18.50 5.48 11.21
CA ARG A 316 18.23 6.90 10.97
C ARG A 316 17.07 7.33 11.83
N PHE A 317 17.32 8.24 12.76
CA PHE A 317 16.29 8.88 13.56
C PHE A 317 16.24 10.38 13.25
N GLY A 318 15.05 10.90 12.98
CA GLY A 318 14.78 12.33 12.82
C GLY A 318 13.40 12.69 13.32
N GLY A 319 13.15 13.98 13.50
CA GLY A 319 11.86 14.46 13.99
C GLY A 319 11.98 15.80 14.69
N GLN A 320 10.86 16.50 14.81
CA GLN A 320 10.71 17.75 15.55
C GLN A 320 9.28 17.85 16.08
N ASP A 321 9.10 18.50 17.22
CA ASP A 321 7.78 18.84 17.78
C ASP A 321 6.84 17.62 17.96
N GLY A 322 7.43 16.49 18.35
CA GLY A 322 6.72 15.22 18.56
C GLY A 322 6.47 14.41 17.29
N VAL A 323 6.68 14.96 16.10
CA VAL A 323 6.65 14.20 14.85
C VAL A 323 7.99 13.51 14.66
N GLU A 324 8.01 12.19 14.75
CA GLU A 324 9.22 11.37 14.71
C GLU A 324 9.21 10.42 13.51
N SER A 325 10.39 10.17 12.94
CA SER A 325 10.62 9.19 11.89
C SER A 325 11.87 8.39 12.22
N LEU A 326 11.71 7.07 12.32
CA LEU A 326 12.77 6.12 12.60
C LEU A 326 12.86 5.11 11.47
N ILE A 327 14.07 4.87 10.96
CA ILE A 327 14.36 3.78 10.04
C ILE A 327 15.49 2.96 10.67
N VAL A 328 15.26 1.68 10.95
CA VAL A 328 16.26 0.75 11.46
C VAL A 328 16.59 -0.26 10.38
N TYR A 329 17.88 -0.42 10.10
CA TYR A 329 18.38 -1.23 9.00
C TYR A 329 18.85 -2.60 9.50
N ASP A 330 18.66 -3.61 8.64
CA ASP A 330 19.17 -4.97 8.84
C ASP A 330 18.75 -5.61 10.18
N VAL A 331 17.47 -5.49 10.51
CA VAL A 331 16.84 -6.18 11.64
C VAL A 331 16.40 -7.55 11.12
N ASP A 332 17.16 -8.60 11.41
CA ASP A 332 16.94 -9.95 10.87
C ASP A 332 16.72 -9.97 9.35
N GLY A 333 17.49 -9.14 8.63
CA GLY A 333 17.45 -9.02 7.17
C GLY A 333 16.28 -8.18 6.61
N ILE A 334 15.56 -7.42 7.44
CA ILE A 334 14.57 -6.43 7.01
C ILE A 334 14.95 -5.00 7.45
N THR A 335 14.40 -4.02 6.75
CA THR A 335 14.36 -2.62 7.16
C THR A 335 13.01 -2.36 7.84
N VAL A 336 13.04 -1.76 9.03
CA VAL A 336 11.85 -1.32 9.77
C VAL A 336 11.75 0.19 9.69
N SER A 337 10.58 0.71 9.32
CA SER A 337 10.28 2.15 9.34
C SER A 337 9.12 2.46 10.26
N ILE A 338 9.26 3.44 11.14
CA ILE A 338 8.21 3.95 12.02
C ILE A 338 8.10 5.45 11.78
N ASP A 339 6.97 5.90 11.24
CA ASP A 339 6.62 7.32 11.13
C ASP A 339 5.50 7.59 12.16
N ASP A 340 5.72 8.49 13.10
CA ASP A 340 4.77 8.87 14.15
C ASP A 340 4.48 10.37 14.11
N ASP A 341 3.20 10.72 13.94
CA ASP A 341 2.72 12.11 14.03
C ASP A 341 2.41 12.49 15.49
N GLY A 342 3.33 12.15 16.40
CA GLY A 342 3.26 12.45 17.84
C GLY A 342 2.23 11.66 18.64
N LEU A 343 1.77 10.51 18.16
CA LEU A 343 0.79 9.66 18.85
C LEU A 343 1.43 8.77 19.92
N LEU A 344 2.74 8.51 19.82
CA LEU A 344 3.42 7.64 20.76
C LEU A 344 3.71 8.34 22.10
N PRO A 345 3.73 7.58 23.22
CA PRO A 345 4.08 8.11 24.53
C PRO A 345 5.59 8.40 24.64
N ALA A 346 6.06 8.68 25.85
CA ALA A 346 7.48 8.93 26.14
C ALA A 346 8.39 7.84 25.54
N GLY A 347 9.45 8.28 24.86
CA GLY A 347 10.38 7.41 24.13
C GLY A 347 10.01 7.19 22.66
N GLY A 348 8.78 7.54 22.25
CA GLY A 348 8.36 7.68 20.86
C GLY A 348 8.62 6.44 20.01
N THR A 349 9.04 6.67 18.78
CA THR A 349 9.35 5.64 17.78
C THR A 349 10.42 4.64 18.25
N ARG A 350 11.42 5.11 19.02
CA ARG A 350 12.51 4.26 19.55
C ARG A 350 12.00 3.28 20.59
N ALA A 351 11.13 3.73 21.49
CA ALA A 351 10.53 2.85 22.49
C ALA A 351 9.54 1.84 21.87
N LEU A 352 8.87 2.21 20.78
CA LEU A 352 8.05 1.25 20.01
C LEU A 352 8.93 0.20 19.32
N PHE A 353 10.04 0.61 18.70
CA PHE A 353 10.96 -0.31 18.02
C PHE A 353 11.42 -1.45 18.95
N GLY A 354 11.85 -1.13 20.17
CA GLY A 354 12.30 -2.14 21.14
C GLY A 354 11.21 -3.11 21.63
N LYS A 355 9.96 -2.93 21.20
CA LYS A 355 8.83 -3.84 21.48
C LYS A 355 8.41 -4.65 20.26
N LEU A 356 8.92 -4.35 19.07
CA LEU A 356 8.54 -5.08 17.87
C LEU A 356 9.01 -6.53 17.97
N ASP A 357 8.13 -7.45 17.61
CA ASP A 357 8.46 -8.86 17.52
C ASP A 357 8.66 -9.22 16.05
N VAL A 358 9.92 -9.17 15.62
CA VAL A 358 10.36 -9.54 14.27
C VAL A 358 10.60 -11.04 14.26
N GLY A 359 9.79 -11.77 13.49
CA GLY A 359 9.94 -13.22 13.40
C GLY A 359 11.28 -13.61 12.74
N PRO A 360 11.86 -14.78 13.09
CA PRO A 360 13.16 -15.22 12.59
C PRO A 360 13.22 -15.42 11.07
N ASP A 361 12.06 -15.53 10.41
CA ASP A 361 11.94 -15.67 8.95
C ASP A 361 11.42 -14.38 8.27
N ALA A 362 11.46 -13.22 8.93
CA ALA A 362 10.96 -11.96 8.38
C ALA A 362 11.61 -11.60 7.03
N ALA A 363 12.91 -11.84 6.83
CA ALA A 363 13.58 -11.62 5.55
C ALA A 363 13.12 -12.57 4.43
N ARG A 364 12.58 -13.75 4.78
CA ARG A 364 12.02 -14.74 3.84
C ARG A 364 10.52 -14.64 3.73
N TRP A 365 9.90 -13.73 4.47
CA TRP A 365 8.48 -13.49 4.40
C TRP A 365 8.11 -13.13 2.96
N LEU A 366 7.13 -13.86 2.45
CA LEU A 366 6.50 -13.55 1.19
C LEU A 366 5.04 -13.22 1.49
N PRO A 367 4.53 -12.13 0.91
CA PRO A 367 3.13 -11.83 1.06
C PRO A 367 2.28 -12.89 0.37
N HIS A 368 1.04 -13.03 0.85
CA HIS A 368 0.01 -13.93 0.34
C HIS A 368 -0.48 -13.58 -1.08
N LEU A 369 0.27 -12.76 -1.81
CA LEU A 369 -0.03 -12.30 -3.17
C LEU A 369 0.55 -13.32 -4.15
N THR A 370 -0.30 -14.23 -4.61
CA THR A 370 0.01 -15.20 -5.65
C THR A 370 -0.68 -14.82 -6.95
N ARG A 371 -0.17 -15.38 -8.06
CA ARG A 371 -0.78 -15.24 -9.40
C ARG A 371 -1.89 -16.24 -9.63
#